data_AF-R9L5K3-F1
#
_entry.id   AF-R9L5K3-F1
#
_cell.length_a   1.000
_cell.length_b   1.000
_cell.length_c   1.000
_cell.angle_alpha   90.00
_cell.angle_beta   90.00
_cell.angle_gamma   90.00
#
_symmetry.space_group_name_H-M   'P 1'
#
loop_
_entity.id
_entity.type
_entity.pdbx_description
1 polymer ?
#
loop_
_entity_poly.entity_id
_entity_poly.type
_entity_poly.pdbx_seq_one_letter_code
_entity_poly.pdbx_strand_id
1 'polypeptide(L)'
;MHAMVTARVPQEIRDQVNAKLKAIGSSPTELVNAAYDYVLQAGRLPDVNNDEAPLCITLTEAQENELRFRLKHVTRTVPPSFWETAARTRGEA
;
A
#
# COMPACT_ATOMS: atom_id res chain seq x y z
N MET A 1 -22.12 -10.15 -23.60
CA MET A 1 -23.34 -9.52 -23.04
C MET A 1 -22.93 -8.82 -21.75
N HIS A 2 -23.34 -7.57 -21.54
CA HIS A 2 -23.11 -6.85 -20.27
C HIS A 2 -24.40 -6.90 -19.45
N ALA A 3 -24.31 -7.32 -18.19
CA ALA A 3 -25.43 -7.33 -17.27
C ALA A 3 -25.57 -5.96 -16.59
N MET A 4 -26.80 -5.51 -16.35
CA MET A 4 -27.05 -4.26 -15.63
C MET A 4 -26.86 -4.47 -14.13
N VAL A 5 -25.93 -3.75 -13.53
CA VAL A 5 -25.66 -3.80 -12.08
C VAL A 5 -26.35 -2.61 -11.42
N THR A 6 -27.24 -2.87 -10.47
CA THR A 6 -27.92 -1.83 -9.68
C THR A 6 -27.63 -2.01 -8.20
N ALA A 7 -27.23 -0.94 -7.53
CA ALA A 7 -26.92 -0.92 -6.11
C ALA A 7 -27.42 0.37 -5.48
N ARG A 8 -27.80 0.33 -4.20
CA ARG A 8 -28.16 1.52 -3.44
C ARG A 8 -26.89 2.15 -2.88
N VAL A 9 -26.62 3.39 -3.29
CA VAL A 9 -25.49 4.19 -2.80
C VAL A 9 -26.04 5.51 -2.28
N PRO A 10 -25.60 6.00 -1.10
CA PRO A 10 -25.95 7.33 -0.64
C PRO A 10 -25.64 8.39 -1.69
N GLN A 11 -26.57 9.31 -1.90
CA GLN A 11 -26.47 10.30 -2.98
C GLN A 11 -25.19 11.13 -2.86
N GLU A 12 -24.85 11.58 -1.65
CA GLU A 12 -23.63 12.36 -1.38
C GLU A 12 -22.34 11.62 -1.77
N ILE A 13 -22.28 10.31 -1.54
CA ILE A 13 -21.12 9.48 -1.89
C ILE A 13 -21.03 9.34 -3.41
N ARG A 14 -22.15 9.11 -4.08
CA ARG A 14 -22.21 9.00 -5.55
C ARG A 14 -21.76 10.30 -6.21
N ASP A 15 -22.22 11.45 -5.73
CA ASP A 15 -21.87 12.75 -6.29
C ASP A 15 -20.38 13.09 -6.08
N GLN A 16 -19.82 12.78 -4.90
CA GLN A 16 -18.39 12.93 -4.64
C GLN A 16 -17.53 12.02 -5.53
N VAL A 17 -17.90 10.75 -5.66
CA VAL A 17 -17.19 9.80 -6.52
C VAL A 17 -17.28 10.22 -7.98
N ASN A 18 -18.45 10.65 -8.45
CA ASN A 18 -18.62 11.11 -9.82
C ASN A 18 -17.76 12.35 -10.13
N ALA A 19 -17.62 13.29 -9.19
CA ALA A 19 -16.73 14.44 -9.33
C ALA A 19 -15.26 14.00 -9.45
N LYS A 20 -14.81 13.04 -8.62
CA LYS A 20 -13.45 12.48 -8.68
C LYS A 20 -13.19 11.69 -9.97
N LEU A 21 -14.14 10.85 -10.38
CA LEU A 21 -14.05 10.08 -11.62
C LEU A 21 -13.94 11.02 -12.84
N LYS A 22 -14.74 12.09 -12.86
CA LYS A 22 -14.68 13.10 -13.92
C LYS A 22 -13.32 13.81 -13.98
N ALA A 23 -12.69 14.07 -12.83
CA ALA A 23 -11.35 14.65 -12.78
C ALA A 23 -10.27 13.71 -13.34
N ILE A 24 -10.44 12.39 -13.17
CA ILE A 24 -9.51 11.35 -13.65
C ILE A 24 -9.82 10.96 -15.11
N GLY A 25 -10.97 11.40 -15.66
CA GLY A 25 -11.44 11.04 -17.00
C GLY A 25 -12.09 9.65 -17.06
N SER A 26 -12.41 9.05 -15.92
CA SER A 26 -13.03 7.72 -15.84
C SER A 26 -14.55 7.81 -15.72
N SER A 27 -15.25 6.76 -16.14
CA SER A 27 -16.69 6.62 -15.99
C SER A 27 -17.09 5.78 -14.77
N PRO A 28 -18.31 5.95 -14.24
CA PRO A 28 -18.83 5.08 -13.17
C PRO A 28 -18.87 3.59 -13.58
N THR A 29 -19.09 3.32 -14.87
CA THR A 29 -19.08 1.96 -15.42
C THR A 29 -17.69 1.33 -15.35
N GLU A 30 -16.64 2.10 -15.66
CA GLU A 30 -15.25 1.63 -15.53
C GLU A 30 -14.88 1.37 -14.07
N LEU A 31 -15.33 2.23 -13.14
CA LEU A 31 -15.12 1.98 -11.70
C LEU A 31 -15.71 0.64 -11.27
N VAL A 32 -16.95 0.35 -11.68
CA VAL A 32 -17.62 -0.92 -11.35
C VAL A 32 -16.89 -2.10 -11.99
N ASN A 33 -16.53 -2.01 -13.27
CA ASN A 33 -15.81 -3.09 -13.96
C ASN A 33 -14.44 -3.37 -13.33
N ALA A 34 -13.68 -2.32 -12.97
CA ALA A 34 -12.40 -2.45 -12.30
C ALA A 34 -12.55 -3.07 -10.90
N ALA A 35 -13.64 -2.77 -10.18
CA ALA A 35 -13.92 -3.40 -8.90
C ALA A 35 -14.21 -4.90 -9.05
N TYR A 36 -14.92 -5.32 -10.10
CA TYR A 36 -15.13 -6.75 -10.39
C TYR A 36 -13.82 -7.46 -10.74
N ASP A 37 -13.00 -6.84 -11.59
CA ASP A 37 -11.68 -7.36 -11.97
C ASP A 37 -10.75 -7.50 -10.76
N TYR A 38 -10.76 -6.52 -9.86
CA TYR A 38 -10.03 -6.58 -8.59
C TYR A 38 -10.45 -7.78 -7.74
N VAL A 39 -11.76 -8.04 -7.59
CA VAL A 39 -12.24 -9.18 -6.80
C VAL A 39 -11.87 -10.51 -7.46
N LEU A 40 -11.88 -10.59 -8.79
CA LEU A 40 -11.44 -11.78 -9.53
C LEU A 40 -9.95 -12.05 -9.35
N GLN A 41 -9.10 -11.02 -9.33
CA GLN A 41 -7.65 -11.18 -9.18
C GLN A 41 -7.20 -11.35 -7.73
N ALA A 42 -7.73 -10.54 -6.82
CA ALA A 42 -7.31 -10.51 -5.42
C ALA A 42 -8.08 -11.51 -4.54
N GLY A 43 -9.22 -12.04 -5.01
CA GLY A 43 -10.08 -12.94 -4.24
C GLY A 43 -10.73 -12.29 -3.01
N ARG A 44 -10.66 -10.95 -2.88
CA ARG A 44 -11.14 -10.18 -1.73
C ARG A 44 -11.73 -8.84 -2.16
N LEU A 45 -12.59 -8.27 -1.33
CA LEU A 45 -13.11 -6.93 -1.52
C LEU A 45 -12.00 -5.88 -1.31
N PRO A 46 -12.02 -4.77 -2.07
CA PRO A 46 -11.11 -3.65 -1.83
C PRO A 46 -11.42 -3.08 -0.45
N ASP A 47 -10.47 -3.24 0.46
CA ASP A 47 -10.58 -2.80 1.85
C ASP A 47 -9.61 -1.65 2.08
N VAL A 48 -10.14 -0.51 2.54
CA VAL A 48 -9.36 0.73 2.73
C VAL A 48 -8.37 0.61 3.90
N ASN A 49 -8.56 -0.36 4.80
CA ASN A 49 -7.64 -0.63 5.90
C ASN A 49 -6.60 -1.70 5.53
N ASN A 50 -6.71 -2.33 4.36
CA ASN A 50 -5.65 -3.11 3.76
C ASN A 50 -4.73 -2.19 2.95
N ASP A 51 -4.14 -1.20 3.63
CA ASP A 51 -2.79 -0.77 3.28
C ASP A 51 -1.98 -2.07 3.19
N GLU A 52 -1.41 -2.36 2.02
CA GLU A 52 -0.66 -3.57 1.68
C GLU A 52 -0.19 -4.33 2.93
N ALA A 53 -0.75 -5.52 3.16
CA ALA A 53 -0.21 -6.41 4.19
C ALA A 53 1.31 -6.42 3.99
N PRO A 54 2.11 -6.06 5.03
CA PRO A 54 3.52 -5.77 4.85
C PRO A 54 4.14 -6.93 4.09
N LEU A 55 4.88 -6.63 3.02
CA LEU A 55 5.47 -7.62 2.13
C LEU A 55 6.26 -8.64 2.96
N CYS A 56 5.62 -9.75 3.29
CA CYS A 56 6.20 -10.75 4.17
C CYS A 56 7.00 -11.69 3.28
N ILE A 57 8.23 -11.29 2.99
CA ILE A 57 9.17 -12.09 2.21
C ILE A 57 9.64 -13.24 3.09
N THR A 58 9.11 -14.44 2.86
CA THR A 58 9.64 -15.67 3.47
C THR A 58 10.99 -15.99 2.84
N LEU A 59 12.07 -15.64 3.53
CA LEU A 59 13.43 -15.98 3.13
C LEU A 59 13.71 -17.45 3.43
N THR A 60 14.35 -18.14 2.49
CA THR A 60 14.95 -19.45 2.76
C THR A 60 16.17 -19.31 3.68
N GLU A 61 16.56 -20.38 4.38
CA GLU A 61 17.73 -20.37 5.29
C GLU A 61 19.02 -19.89 4.58
N ALA A 62 19.20 -20.28 3.32
CA ALA A 62 20.34 -19.84 2.51
C ALA A 62 20.32 -18.33 2.23
N GLN A 63 19.15 -17.76 1.92
CA GLN A 63 18.99 -16.33 1.67
C GLN A 63 19.15 -15.51 2.95
N GLU A 64 18.65 -16.01 4.09
CA GLU A 64 18.85 -15.34 5.38
C GLU A 64 20.34 -15.27 5.73
N ASN A 65 21.07 -16.38 5.55
CA ASN A 65 22.49 -16.42 5.90
C ASN A 65 23.32 -15.50 4.99
N GLU A 66 23.02 -15.47 3.69
CA GLU A 66 23.66 -14.55 2.75
C GLU A 66 23.38 -13.07 3.11
N LEU A 67 22.14 -12.75 3.48
CA LEU A 67 21.78 -11.41 3.91
C LEU A 67 22.54 -10.99 5.17
N ARG A 68 22.62 -11.88 6.17
CA ARG A 68 23.40 -11.64 7.40
C ARG A 68 24.88 -11.48 7.12
N PHE A 69 25.44 -12.29 6.22
CA PHE A 69 26.84 -12.18 5.81
C PHE A 69 27.12 -10.81 5.21
N ARG A 70 26.33 -10.40 4.21
CA ARG A 70 26.46 -9.08 3.57
C ARG A 70 26.32 -7.96 4.59
N LEU A 71 25.31 -8.02 5.46
CA LEU A 71 25.08 -6.99 6.47
C LEU A 71 26.29 -6.82 7.39
N LYS A 72 26.91 -7.92 7.85
CA LYS A 72 28.13 -7.85 8.68
C LYS A 72 29.31 -7.21 7.96
N HIS A 73 29.42 -7.40 6.64
CA HIS A 73 30.52 -6.86 5.84
C HIS A 73 30.34 -5.38 5.47
N VAL A 74 29.10 -4.92 5.28
CA VAL A 74 28.82 -3.52 4.93
C VAL A 74 28.55 -2.62 6.14
N THR A 75 28.22 -3.19 7.30
CA THR A 75 27.90 -2.39 8.49
C THR A 75 29.15 -2.16 9.33
N ARG A 76 29.38 -0.91 9.75
CA ARG A 76 30.41 -0.56 10.72
C ARG A 76 29.74 -0.17 12.03
N THR A 77 30.36 -0.54 13.14
CA THR A 77 29.94 -0.06 14.46
C THR A 77 30.10 1.44 14.52
N VAL A 78 28.97 2.11 14.75
CA VAL A 78 28.94 3.56 14.86
C VAL A 78 29.31 3.94 16.29
N PRO A 79 30.24 4.88 16.51
CA PRO A 79 30.59 5.32 17.85
C PRO A 79 29.39 5.97 18.57
N PRO A 80 29.29 5.86 19.90
CA PRO A 80 28.16 6.39 20.67
C PRO A 80 27.88 7.88 20.45
N SER A 81 28.94 8.68 20.20
CA SER A 81 28.86 10.12 19.93
C SER A 81 28.04 10.49 18.69
N PHE A 82 27.88 9.56 17.73
CA PHE A 82 27.00 9.77 16.58
C PHE A 82 25.52 9.90 17.01
N TRP A 83 25.09 9.09 17.97
CA TRP A 83 23.71 9.09 18.45
C TRP A 83 23.40 10.30 19.34
N GLU A 84 24.39 10.78 20.08
CA GLU A 84 24.28 12.02 20.87
C GLU A 84 23.99 13.23 19.97
N THR A 85 24.59 13.27 18.78
CA THR A 85 24.37 14.35 17.79
C THR A 85 22.96 14.25 17.18
N ALA A 86 22.48 13.04 16.90
CA ALA A 86 21.15 12.80 16.33
C ALA A 86 20.00 13.00 17.35
N ALA A 87 20.27 12.92 18.65
CA ALA A 87 19.32 13.27 19.70
C ALA A 87 19.16 14.79 19.84
N ARG A 88 20.26 15.54 19.67
CA ARG A 88 20.26 17.01 19.75
C ARG A 88 19.46 17.65 18.61
N THR A 89 19.50 17.09 17.40
CA THR A 89 18.71 17.57 16.25
C THR A 89 17.23 17.21 16.29
N ARG A 90 16.80 16.29 17.19
CA ARG A 90 15.39 15.92 17.38
C ARG A 90 14.73 16.59 18.60
N GLY A 91 15.48 17.33 19.39
CA GLY A 91 14.97 18.12 20.53
C GLY A 91 14.74 19.60 20.25
N GLU A 92 15.09 20.08 19.05
CA GLU A 92 14.72 21.42 18.54
C GLU A 92 13.67 21.26 17.43
N ALA A 93 12.44 20.90 17.82
CA ALA A 93 11.22 21.06 17.03
C ALA A 93 10.02 21.21 17.97
#